data_AF-A0AAV7X179-F1
#
_entry.id   AF-A0AAV7X179-F1
#
_cell.length_a   1.000
_cell.length_b   1.000
_cell.length_c   1.000
_cell.angle_alpha   90.00
_cell.angle_beta   90.00
_cell.angle_gamma   90.00
#
_symmetry.space_group_name_H-M   'P 1'
#
loop_
_entity.id
_entity.type
_entity.pdbx_description
1 polymer ?
#
loop_
_entity_poly.entity_id
_entity_poly.type
_entity_poly.pdbx_seq_one_letter_code
_entity_poly.pdbx_strand_id
1 'polypeptide(L)'
;MSTSYPKSMFGAACGYTLSPAYLDGFYIVIMSSTSQKLKNFICEPMGEKPVTDLAGVGEVLGKRLEAQGFDKAYVVLGQFLVLKKNKELFQDWMKEACQANAKQSADCFQCLSEWCEEFL
;
A
#
# COMPACT_ATOMS: atom_id res chain seq x y z
N MET A 1 5.20 15.71 -25.08
CA MET A 1 4.22 14.80 -24.44
C MET A 1 4.62 13.36 -24.70
N SER A 2 5.12 12.67 -23.67
CA SER A 2 5.14 11.21 -23.46
C SER A 2 6.07 10.95 -22.29
N THR A 3 5.52 10.74 -21.09
CA THR A 3 6.32 10.37 -19.90
C THR A 3 6.73 8.91 -20.03
N SER A 4 7.90 8.69 -20.62
CA SER A 4 8.60 7.41 -20.68
C SER A 4 9.34 7.23 -19.35
N TYR A 5 8.83 6.36 -18.48
CA TYR A 5 9.61 5.86 -17.34
C TYR A 5 10.49 4.70 -17.84
N PRO A 6 11.81 4.77 -17.68
CA PRO A 6 12.72 3.73 -18.15
C PRO A 6 12.67 2.50 -17.22
N LYS A 7 12.44 1.33 -17.84
CA LYS A 7 12.72 0.01 -17.26
C LYS A 7 14.24 -0.21 -17.25
N SER A 8 14.91 0.17 -16.17
CA SER A 8 16.23 -0.39 -15.83
C SER A 8 16.59 -0.01 -14.41
N MET A 9 16.85 -1.03 -13.58
CA MET A 9 17.86 -1.11 -12.52
C MET A 9 17.34 -2.00 -11.39
N PHE A 10 17.44 -3.30 -11.63
CA PHE A 10 17.76 -4.23 -10.55
C PHE A 10 19.06 -3.74 -9.92
N GLY A 11 19.03 -3.40 -8.63
CA GLY A 11 20.21 -3.13 -7.83
C GLY A 11 20.60 -1.65 -7.73
N ALA A 12 20.19 -1.00 -6.64
CA ALA A 12 21.08 -0.22 -5.77
C ALA A 12 20.28 0.47 -4.66
N ALA A 13 20.70 0.20 -3.43
CA ALA A 13 20.80 1.20 -2.37
C ALA A 13 19.53 1.97 -1.97
N CYS A 14 18.68 1.33 -1.17
CA CYS A 14 18.04 2.09 -0.09
C CYS A 14 19.19 2.49 0.87
N GLY A 15 19.63 3.74 0.79
CA GLY A 15 20.82 4.29 1.46
C GLY A 15 20.67 4.45 2.97
N TYR A 16 20.27 3.39 3.68
CA TYR A 16 20.36 3.32 5.13
C TYR A 16 21.46 2.31 5.48
N THR A 17 22.53 2.76 6.13
CA THR A 17 23.46 1.86 6.82
C THR A 17 22.74 1.30 8.05
N LEU A 18 21.86 0.33 7.84
CA LEU A 18 21.16 -0.40 8.90
C LEU A 18 22.04 -1.55 9.39
N SER A 19 22.08 -1.70 10.71
CA SER A 19 22.83 -2.73 11.42
C SER A 19 22.43 -4.14 10.93
N PRO A 20 23.39 -5.10 10.79
CA PRO A 20 23.13 -6.44 10.26
C PRO A 20 22.04 -7.25 10.97
N ALA A 21 21.68 -6.91 12.21
CA ALA A 21 20.71 -7.67 13.01
C ALA A 21 19.23 -7.40 12.64
N TYR A 22 18.92 -6.35 11.87
CA TYR A 22 17.53 -6.04 11.48
C TYR A 22 17.16 -6.57 10.08
N LEU A 23 18.15 -7.07 9.33
CA LEU A 23 17.94 -7.58 7.97
C LEU A 23 17.37 -9.00 7.93
N ASP A 24 17.55 -9.80 8.99
CA ASP A 24 17.07 -11.19 9.04
C ASP A 24 15.54 -11.29 9.24
N GLY A 25 14.92 -10.37 9.98
CA GLY A 25 13.47 -10.40 10.23
C GLY A 25 12.64 -9.91 9.04
N PHE A 26 13.03 -8.77 8.46
CA PHE A 26 12.33 -8.12 7.35
C PHE A 26 12.50 -8.90 6.01
N TYR A 27 13.69 -9.47 5.82
CA TYR A 27 14.04 -10.44 4.77
C TYR A 27 12.92 -11.45 4.49
N ILE A 28 12.58 -12.14 5.57
CA ILE A 28 11.77 -13.35 5.57
C ILE A 28 10.28 -13.02 5.39
N VAL A 29 9.77 -11.95 6.03
CA VAL A 29 8.36 -11.53 5.92
C VAL A 29 8.00 -11.08 4.49
N ILE A 30 8.85 -10.26 3.88
CA ILE A 30 8.71 -9.83 2.48
C ILE A 30 8.80 -11.04 1.54
N MET A 31 9.66 -12.02 1.81
CA MET A 31 9.73 -13.26 1.02
C MET A 31 8.49 -14.15 1.16
N SER A 32 7.88 -14.24 2.34
CA SER A 32 6.72 -15.09 2.62
C SER A 32 5.37 -14.53 2.18
N SER A 33 5.24 -13.22 1.95
CA SER A 33 4.00 -12.66 1.39
C SER A 33 3.81 -13.04 -0.09
N THR A 34 2.61 -13.53 -0.43
CA THR A 34 2.29 -14.17 -1.72
C THR A 34 1.90 -13.20 -2.86
N SER A 35 1.78 -11.90 -2.61
CA SER A 35 1.36 -10.93 -3.63
C SER A 35 2.49 -9.98 -4.05
N GLN A 36 2.96 -10.08 -5.30
CA GLN A 36 4.03 -9.23 -5.87
C GLN A 36 3.72 -7.73 -5.79
N LYS A 37 2.43 -7.36 -5.82
CA LYS A 37 1.99 -5.96 -5.65
C LYS A 37 2.28 -5.42 -4.25
N LEU A 38 2.16 -6.26 -3.22
CA LEU A 38 2.45 -5.88 -1.83
C LEU A 38 3.94 -5.53 -1.67
N LYS A 39 4.82 -6.39 -2.20
CA LYS A 39 6.29 -6.22 -2.08
C LYS A 39 6.76 -4.91 -2.73
N ASN A 40 6.27 -4.61 -3.93
CA ASN A 40 6.63 -3.37 -4.63
C ASN A 40 6.10 -2.11 -3.95
N PHE A 41 5.04 -2.22 -3.15
CA PHE A 41 4.47 -1.08 -2.44
C PHE A 41 5.17 -0.80 -1.10
N ILE A 42 5.69 -1.83 -0.42
CA ILE A 42 6.38 -1.69 0.87
C ILE A 42 7.87 -1.34 0.70
N CYS A 43 8.51 -1.73 -0.41
CA CYS A 43 9.92 -1.38 -0.63
C CYS A 43 10.18 0.10 -0.97
N GLU A 44 9.14 0.88 -1.26
CA GLU A 44 9.26 2.29 -1.66
C GLU A 44 8.28 3.18 -0.89
N PRO A 45 8.65 4.41 -0.51
CA PRO A 45 7.72 5.35 0.10
C PRO A 45 6.53 5.61 -0.83
N MET A 46 5.32 5.62 -0.27
CA MET A 46 4.05 5.64 -1.02
C MET A 46 3.92 6.82 -2.01
N GLY A 47 4.60 7.94 -1.74
CA GLY A 47 4.75 9.06 -2.66
C GLY A 47 3.42 9.55 -3.25
N GLU A 48 3.38 9.76 -4.57
CA GLU A 48 2.19 10.18 -5.32
C GLU A 48 1.51 9.04 -6.09
N LYS A 49 1.69 7.79 -5.61
CA LYS A 49 1.12 6.60 -6.27
C LYS A 49 -0.41 6.66 -6.29
N PRO A 50 -1.05 6.21 -7.38
CA PRO A 50 -2.50 6.19 -7.49
C PRO A 50 -3.11 5.17 -6.51
N VAL A 51 -4.37 5.38 -6.14
CA VAL A 51 -5.08 4.48 -5.22
C VAL A 51 -5.19 3.03 -5.74
N THR A 52 -5.10 2.84 -7.06
CA THR A 52 -5.13 1.52 -7.74
C THR A 52 -3.88 0.67 -7.51
N ASP A 53 -2.80 1.25 -6.98
CA ASP A 53 -1.59 0.51 -6.64
C ASP A 53 -1.67 -0.16 -5.26
N LEU A 54 -2.64 0.23 -4.43
CA LEU A 54 -2.89 -0.43 -3.14
C LEU A 54 -3.35 -1.87 -3.35
N ALA A 55 -2.83 -2.79 -2.53
CA ALA A 55 -3.31 -4.16 -2.53
C ALA A 55 -4.81 -4.21 -2.22
N GLY A 56 -5.56 -5.08 -2.91
CA GLY A 56 -7.02 -5.14 -2.76
C GLY A 56 -7.81 -4.07 -3.51
N VAL A 57 -7.18 -2.97 -3.96
CA VAL A 57 -7.84 -1.92 -4.76
C VAL A 57 -7.55 -2.13 -6.25
N GLY A 58 -8.51 -2.72 -6.97
CA GLY A 58 -8.45 -2.82 -8.43
C GLY A 58 -8.97 -1.56 -9.13
N GLU A 59 -8.94 -1.53 -10.47
CA GLU A 59 -9.41 -0.38 -11.26
C GLU A 59 -10.86 0.04 -10.95
N VAL A 60 -11.75 -0.93 -10.70
CA VAL A 60 -13.16 -0.66 -10.39
C VAL A 60 -13.31 0.05 -9.05
N LEU A 61 -12.59 -0.41 -8.03
CA LEU A 61 -12.61 0.21 -6.70
C LEU A 61 -11.88 1.55 -6.72
N GLY A 62 -10.76 1.62 -7.44
CA GLY A 62 -9.99 2.84 -7.63
C GLY A 62 -10.81 3.95 -8.25
N LYS A 63 -11.56 3.69 -9.33
CA LYS A 63 -12.45 4.69 -9.94
C LYS A 63 -13.54 5.19 -8.99
N ARG A 64 -14.04 4.34 -8.10
CA ARG A 64 -15.05 4.71 -7.10
C ARG A 64 -14.43 5.58 -6.00
N LEU A 65 -13.24 5.22 -5.55
CA LEU A 65 -12.46 6.00 -4.60
C LEU A 65 -12.07 7.36 -5.20
N GLU A 66 -11.61 7.40 -6.45
CA GLU A 66 -11.34 8.63 -7.21
C GLU A 66 -12.58 9.54 -7.30
N ALA A 67 -13.76 8.96 -7.57
CA ALA A 67 -15.02 9.71 -7.60
C ALA A 67 -15.41 10.31 -6.24
N GLN A 68 -14.93 9.71 -5.13
CA GLN A 68 -15.09 10.22 -3.77
C GLN A 68 -13.97 11.21 -3.37
N GLY A 69 -12.99 11.47 -4.24
CA GLY A 69 -11.84 12.33 -3.95
C GLY A 69 -10.63 11.61 -3.33
N PHE A 70 -10.62 10.28 -3.33
CA PHE A 70 -9.48 9.44 -2.93
C PHE A 70 -8.70 9.00 -4.17
N ASP A 71 -8.06 9.94 -4.85
CA ASP A 71 -7.29 9.71 -6.08
C ASP A 71 -5.90 9.12 -5.82
N LYS A 72 -5.31 9.45 -4.67
CA LYS A 72 -3.97 8.99 -4.29
C LYS A 72 -3.99 8.06 -3.08
N ALA A 73 -3.00 7.18 -3.03
CA ALA A 73 -2.87 6.22 -1.92
C ALA A 73 -2.66 6.90 -0.56
N TYR A 74 -2.01 8.07 -0.52
CA TYR A 74 -1.85 8.85 0.72
C TYR A 74 -3.15 9.39 1.30
N VAL A 75 -4.17 9.63 0.46
CA VAL A 75 -5.48 10.08 0.95
C VAL A 75 -6.17 8.93 1.69
N VAL A 76 -6.08 7.71 1.15
CA VAL A 76 -6.61 6.50 1.81
C VAL A 76 -5.85 6.17 3.09
N LEU A 77 -4.52 6.33 3.10
CA LEU A 77 -3.74 6.21 4.33
C LEU A 77 -4.16 7.24 5.38
N GLY A 78 -4.41 8.49 4.98
CA GLY A 78 -4.92 9.52 5.88
C GLY A 78 -6.21 9.07 6.57
N GLN A 79 -7.15 8.52 5.80
CA GLN A 79 -8.39 7.96 6.33
C GLN A 79 -8.14 6.77 7.27
N PHE A 80 -7.22 5.87 6.91
CA PHE A 80 -6.83 4.75 7.76
C PHE A 80 -6.27 5.19 9.12
N LEU A 81 -5.49 6.27 9.15
CA LEU A 81 -4.95 6.87 10.37
C LEU A 81 -6.04 7.56 11.22
N VAL A 82 -7.00 8.24 10.58
CA VAL A 82 -8.17 8.80 11.28
C VAL A 82 -8.98 7.72 11.99
N LEU A 83 -9.11 6.54 11.36
CA LEU A 83 -9.75 5.37 11.94
C LEU A 83 -8.88 4.61 12.96
N LYS A 84 -7.73 5.18 13.35
CA LYS A 84 -6.78 4.60 14.33
C LYS A 84 -6.34 3.18 14.00
N LYS A 85 -6.19 2.87 12.70
CA LYS A 85 -5.84 1.51 12.23
C LYS A 85 -6.84 0.44 12.68
N ASN A 86 -8.09 0.80 12.96
CA ASN A 86 -9.12 -0.17 13.34
C ASN A 86 -9.61 -0.93 12.11
N LYS A 87 -9.40 -2.25 12.12
CA LYS A 87 -9.74 -3.13 11.00
C LYS A 87 -11.22 -3.14 10.66
N GLU A 88 -12.10 -3.24 11.65
CA GLU A 88 -13.55 -3.30 11.41
C GLU A 88 -14.06 -1.99 10.82
N LEU A 89 -13.68 -0.86 11.43
CA LEU A 89 -14.07 0.46 10.93
C LEU A 89 -13.54 0.75 9.53
N PHE A 90 -12.31 0.34 9.22
CA PHE A 90 -11.75 0.52 7.89
C PHE A 90 -12.44 -0.36 6.84
N GLN A 91 -12.80 -1.59 7.20
CA GLN A 91 -13.53 -2.48 6.29
C GLN A 91 -14.95 -1.99 6.01
N ASP A 92 -15.65 -1.49 7.03
CA ASP A 92 -16.96 -0.87 6.87
C ASP A 92 -16.87 0.40 6.02
N TRP A 93 -15.89 1.27 6.28
CA TRP A 93 -15.64 2.44 5.45
C TRP A 93 -15.35 2.09 3.98
N MET A 94 -14.50 1.10 3.71
CA MET A 94 -14.22 0.64 2.34
C MET A 94 -15.48 0.10 1.65
N LYS A 95 -16.35 -0.58 2.41
CA LYS A 95 -17.63 -1.08 1.90
C LYS A 95 -18.60 0.07 1.59
N GLU A 96 -18.65 1.11 2.40
CA GLU A 96 -19.50 2.28 2.14
C GLU A 96 -18.96 3.16 1.01
N ALA A 97 -17.65 3.41 0.97
CA ALA A 97 -17.01 4.31 0.03
C ALA A 97 -16.90 3.73 -1.39
N CYS A 98 -16.57 2.45 -1.52
CA CYS A 98 -16.33 1.82 -2.82
C CYS A 98 -17.02 0.47 -3.04
N GLN A 99 -17.82 0.01 -2.07
CA GLN A 99 -18.42 -1.34 -2.06
C GLN A 99 -17.40 -2.45 -2.21
N ALA A 100 -16.27 -2.33 -1.53
CA ALA A 100 -15.26 -3.38 -1.49
C ALA A 100 -15.79 -4.64 -0.79
N ASN A 101 -15.37 -5.80 -1.29
CA ASN A 101 -15.60 -7.08 -0.62
C ASN A 101 -14.66 -7.24 0.58
N ALA A 102 -15.04 -8.08 1.55
CA ALA A 102 -14.26 -8.33 2.76
C ALA A 102 -12.80 -8.76 2.50
N LYS A 103 -12.56 -9.50 1.42
CA LYS A 103 -11.20 -9.89 1.01
C LYS A 103 -10.38 -8.68 0.54
N GLN A 104 -10.96 -7.83 -0.29
CA GLN A 104 -10.30 -6.65 -0.85
C GLN A 104 -9.96 -5.62 0.23
N SER A 105 -10.91 -5.37 1.14
CA SER A 105 -10.68 -4.46 2.26
C SER A 105 -9.67 -5.03 3.26
N ALA A 106 -9.63 -6.35 3.48
CA ALA A 106 -8.60 -7.00 4.29
C ALA A 106 -7.19 -6.90 3.66
N ASP A 107 -7.07 -7.16 2.36
CA ASP A 107 -5.79 -7.05 1.63
C ASP A 107 -5.27 -5.60 1.66
N CYS A 108 -6.16 -4.62 1.49
CA CYS A 108 -5.82 -3.19 1.59
C CYS A 108 -5.39 -2.78 3.00
N PHE A 109 -6.14 -3.24 4.02
CA PHE A 109 -5.80 -3.00 5.42
C PHE A 109 -4.42 -3.53 5.76
N GLN A 110 -4.11 -4.77 5.36
CA GLN A 110 -2.82 -5.39 5.63
C GLN A 110 -1.69 -4.61 4.97
N CYS A 111 -1.87 -4.19 3.72
CA CYS A 111 -0.91 -3.37 2.99
C CYS A 111 -0.62 -2.04 3.67
N LEU A 112 -1.65 -1.34 4.14
CA LEU A 112 -1.49 -0.06 4.83
C LEU A 112 -0.90 -0.24 6.24
N SER A 113 -1.24 -1.33 6.92
CA SER A 113 -0.69 -1.65 8.25
C SER A 113 0.81 -1.93 8.18
N GLU A 114 1.24 -2.80 7.26
CA GLU A 114 2.66 -3.11 7.06
C GLU A 114 3.44 -1.87 6.62
N TRP A 115 2.90 -1.08 5.68
CA TRP A 115 3.53 0.18 5.28
C TRP A 115 3.69 1.15 6.47
N CYS A 116 2.70 1.21 7.35
CA CYS A 116 2.73 2.07 8.51
C CYS A 116 3.64 1.55 9.64
N GLU A 117 4.04 0.27 9.65
CA GLU A 117 5.04 -0.26 10.58
C GLU A 117 6.47 0.02 10.10
N GLU A 118 6.68 0.10 8.78
CA GLU A 118 7.99 0.32 8.18
C GLU A 118 8.39 1.80 8.04
N PHE A 119 7.43 2.69 7.79
CA PHE A 119 7.70 4.10 7.45
C PHE A 119 7.21 5.12 8.48
N LEU A 120 6.47 4.73 9.53
CA LEU A 120 5.84 5.63 10.49
C LEU A 120 6.08 5.17 11.93
#